data_AF-A0A9W8HCL4-F1
#
_entry.id   AF-A0A9W8HCL4-F1
#
_cell.length_a   1.000
_cell.length_b   1.000
_cell.length_c   1.000
_cell.angle_alpha   90.00
_cell.angle_beta   90.00
_cell.angle_gamma   90.00
#
_symmetry.space_group_name_H-M   'P 1'
#
loop_
_entity.id
_entity.type
_entity.pdbx_description
1 polymer ?
#
loop_
_entity_poly.entity_id
_entity_poly.type
_entity_poly.pdbx_seq_one_letter_code
_entity_poly.pdbx_strand_id
1 'polypeptide(L)'
;FLAALAGLFASTKEAGSVALTLKRYDYQGVKEERQKKRARQAPGEEALRLLAGSMSLEDKEYATLVRAATDKKKLSTLVAPAALDEFLARYHGLLLSSVDSIRKSDRLRRKKKAIMAKKKQKAAQAAAAAAAAASASASAPVV
;
A
#
# COMPACT_ATOMS: atom_id res chain seq x y z
N PHE A 1 15.84 3.73 6.77
CA PHE A 1 14.56 3.68 6.02
C PHE A 1 13.42 3.10 6.85
N LEU A 2 13.52 1.86 7.37
CA LEU A 2 12.44 1.18 8.11
C LEU A 2 11.93 1.96 9.34
N ALA A 3 12.82 2.53 10.16
CA ALA A 3 12.42 3.36 11.29
C ALA A 3 11.65 4.63 10.87
N ALA A 4 12.13 5.30 9.81
CA ALA A 4 11.45 6.48 9.25
C ALA A 4 10.09 6.10 8.64
N LEU A 5 9.99 4.93 8.01
CA LEU A 5 8.73 4.39 7.48
C LEU A 5 7.74 4.07 8.62
N ALA A 6 8.21 3.51 9.73
CA ALA A 6 7.38 3.29 10.93
C ALA A 6 6.82 4.61 11.48
N GLY A 7 7.65 5.66 11.59
CA GLY A 7 7.21 7.00 11.98
C GLY A 7 6.19 7.59 11.00
N LEU A 8 6.34 7.29 9.71
CA LEU A 8 5.40 7.71 8.67
C LEU A 8 4.02 7.04 8.86
N PHE A 9 3.99 5.73 9.10
CA PHE A 9 2.76 5.00 9.40
C PHE A 9 2.10 5.48 10.69
N ALA A 10 2.88 5.81 11.73
CA ALA A 10 2.33 6.38 12.96
C ALA A 10 1.64 7.73 12.70
N SER A 11 2.25 8.60 11.87
CA SER A 11 1.69 9.92 11.55
C SER A 11 0.46 9.90 10.63
N THR A 12 0.25 8.81 9.88
CA THR A 12 -0.83 8.67 8.89
C THR A 12 -1.96 7.75 9.36
N LYS A 13 -1.96 7.33 10.64
CA LYS A 13 -2.98 6.45 11.21
C LYS A 13 -4.39 7.04 11.21
N GLU A 14 -4.51 8.35 11.47
CA GLU A 14 -5.80 9.02 11.58
C GLU A 14 -6.33 9.51 10.23
N ALA A 15 -5.44 10.12 9.43
CA ALA A 15 -5.77 10.63 8.10
C ALA A 15 -4.54 10.59 7.18
N GLY A 16 -4.76 10.18 5.94
CA GLY A 16 -3.74 10.18 4.89
C GLY A 16 -3.60 8.83 4.20
N SER A 17 -2.77 8.82 3.16
CA SER A 17 -2.36 7.62 2.44
C SER A 17 -0.84 7.58 2.35
N VAL A 18 -0.29 6.37 2.38
CA VAL A 18 1.14 6.12 2.19
C VAL A 18 1.29 5.28 0.92
N ALA A 19 1.83 5.87 -0.13
CA ALA A 19 2.15 5.19 -1.37
C ALA A 19 3.53 4.54 -1.25
N LEU A 20 3.57 3.21 -1.37
CA LEU A 20 4.80 2.43 -1.39
C LEU A 20 5.06 1.92 -2.81
N THR A 21 6.28 2.11 -3.30
CA THR A 21 6.72 1.59 -4.59
C THR A 21 8.03 0.84 -4.42
N LEU A 22 8.06 -0.42 -4.84
CA LEU A 22 9.27 -1.20 -5.02
C LEU A 22 9.49 -1.34 -6.52
N LYS A 23 10.64 -0.87 -7.01
CA LYS A 23 11.05 -1.02 -8.41
C LYS A 23 12.45 -1.60 -8.47
N ARG A 24 12.71 -2.43 -9.48
CA ARG A 24 14.08 -2.85 -9.79
C ARG A 24 14.89 -1.60 -10.17
N TYR A 25 16.05 -1.44 -9.55
CA TYR A 25 16.94 -0.33 -9.85
C TYR A 25 17.88 -0.73 -10.98
N ASP A 26 17.48 -0.38 -12.20
CA ASP A 26 18.34 -0.55 -13.35
C ASP A 26 19.35 0.61 -13.33
N TYR A 27 20.63 0.31 -13.14
CA TYR A 27 21.75 1.28 -13.12
C TYR A 27 21.89 2.11 -14.42
N GLN A 28 21.09 1.78 -15.43
CA GLN A 28 21.11 2.26 -16.80
C GLN A 28 21.00 3.79 -16.90
N GLY A 29 20.08 4.44 -16.18
CA GLY A 29 19.78 5.86 -16.44
C GLY A 29 20.91 6.86 -16.15
N VAL A 30 21.77 6.60 -15.17
CA VAL A 30 22.78 7.59 -14.70
C VAL A 30 24.21 7.13 -15.00
N LYS A 31 24.48 5.82 -14.95
CA LYS A 31 25.81 5.29 -15.28
C LYS A 31 26.03 5.27 -16.78
N GLU A 32 25.03 4.91 -17.60
CA GLU A 32 25.21 4.94 -19.05
C GLU A 32 25.34 6.35 -19.60
N GLU A 33 24.67 7.35 -19.02
CA GLU A 33 24.80 8.73 -19.47
C GLU A 33 26.17 9.31 -19.10
N ARG A 34 26.67 9.03 -17.89
CA ARG A 34 28.05 9.38 -17.47
C ARG A 34 29.11 8.61 -18.25
N GLN A 35 28.90 7.31 -18.51
CA GLN A 35 29.82 6.48 -19.28
C GLN A 35 29.80 6.81 -20.77
N LYS A 36 28.64 7.11 -21.39
CA LYS A 36 28.55 7.62 -22.77
C LYS A 36 29.22 8.99 -22.91
N LYS A 37 29.06 9.90 -21.94
CA LYS A 37 29.78 11.19 -21.95
C LYS A 37 31.29 11.02 -21.86
N ARG A 38 31.78 10.08 -21.02
CA ARG A 38 33.21 9.77 -20.92
C ARG A 38 33.76 9.01 -22.13
N ALA A 39 33.02 8.05 -22.67
CA ALA A 39 33.39 7.28 -23.86
C ALA A 39 33.44 8.15 -25.13
N ARG A 40 32.60 9.20 -25.21
CA ARG A 40 32.70 10.22 -26.29
C ARG A 40 33.94 11.11 -26.18
N GLN A 41 34.64 11.11 -25.05
CA GLN A 41 35.81 11.95 -24.78
C GLN A 41 37.12 11.15 -24.74
N ALA A 42 37.09 9.82 -24.84
CA ALA A 42 38.25 8.95 -24.67
C ALA A 42 38.74 8.35 -26.02
N PRO A 43 40.06 8.15 -26.20
CA PRO A 43 40.63 7.52 -27.40
C PRO A 43 40.27 6.02 -27.48
N GLY A 44 40.24 5.48 -28.71
CA GLY A 44 39.51 4.25 -29.09
C GLY A 44 39.76 2.97 -28.29
N GLU A 45 40.89 2.84 -27.59
CA GLU A 45 41.17 1.68 -26.72
C GLU A 45 40.40 1.72 -25.38
N GLU A 46 40.27 2.90 -24.76
CA GLU A 46 39.49 3.07 -23.53
C GLU A 46 37.99 2.90 -23.78
N ALA A 47 37.52 3.33 -24.96
CA ALA A 47 36.13 3.15 -25.38
C ALA A 47 35.77 1.67 -25.49
N LEU A 48 36.67 0.85 -26.05
CA LEU A 48 36.47 -0.60 -26.18
C LEU A 48 36.46 -1.29 -24.80
N ARG A 49 37.31 -0.85 -23.88
CA ARG A 49 37.41 -1.39 -22.51
C ARG A 49 36.17 -1.05 -21.66
N LEU A 50 35.59 0.14 -21.83
CA LEU A 50 34.32 0.52 -21.20
C LEU A 50 33.13 -0.27 -21.76
N LEU A 51 33.14 -0.58 -23.07
CA LEU A 51 32.16 -1.46 -23.72
C LEU A 51 32.30 -2.90 -23.24
N ALA A 52 33.50 -3.45 -23.10
CA ALA A 52 33.73 -4.78 -22.53
C ALA A 52 33.25 -4.87 -21.06
N GLY A 53 33.41 -3.79 -20.27
CA GLY A 53 32.87 -3.71 -18.92
C GLY A 53 31.33 -3.72 -18.85
N SER A 54 30.64 -3.42 -19.95
CA SER A 54 29.19 -3.58 -20.08
C SER A 54 28.76 -5.00 -20.47
N MET A 55 29.66 -5.89 -20.91
CA MET A 55 29.28 -7.29 -21.17
C MET A 55 29.22 -8.12 -19.88
N SER A 56 29.89 -7.69 -18.81
CA SER A 56 29.74 -8.25 -17.45
C SER A 56 28.47 -7.74 -16.74
N LEU A 57 27.39 -7.53 -17.49
CA LEU A 57 26.08 -7.13 -16.97
C LEU A 57 25.18 -8.35 -16.65
N GLU A 58 25.50 -9.54 -17.17
CA GLU A 58 24.67 -10.75 -17.02
C GLU A 58 24.68 -11.30 -15.58
N ASP A 59 25.75 -11.10 -14.81
CA ASP A 59 25.86 -11.51 -13.39
C ASP A 59 25.46 -10.40 -12.39
N LYS A 60 24.97 -9.25 -12.86
CA LYS A 60 24.66 -8.13 -11.95
C LYS A 60 23.28 -8.32 -11.34
N GLU A 61 23.25 -8.91 -10.15
CA GLU A 61 22.10 -8.85 -9.26
C GLU A 61 21.65 -7.39 -9.07
N TYR A 62 20.42 -7.10 -9.47
CA TYR A 62 19.90 -5.74 -9.44
C TYR A 62 19.52 -5.34 -8.01
N ALA A 63 19.99 -4.16 -7.59
CA ALA A 63 19.48 -3.54 -6.39
C ALA A 63 17.99 -3.20 -6.54
N THR A 64 17.26 -3.15 -5.43
CA THR A 64 15.86 -2.74 -5.41
C THR A 64 15.72 -1.33 -4.85
N LEU A 65 14.96 -0.49 -5.55
CA LEU A 65 14.64 0.86 -5.11
C LEU A 65 13.28 0.84 -4.41
N VAL A 66 13.29 1.13 -3.12
CA VAL A 66 12.09 1.24 -2.30
C VAL A 66 11.81 2.71 -2.06
N ARG A 67 10.61 3.18 -2.42
CA ARG A 67 10.16 4.54 -2.13
C ARG A 67 8.86 4.52 -1.35
N ALA A 68 8.78 5.37 -0.34
CA ALA A 68 7.56 5.67 0.39
C ALA A 68 7.24 7.16 0.19
N ALA A 69 6.01 7.46 -0.18
CA ALA A 69 5.55 8.82 -0.36
C ALA A 69 4.23 9.04 0.36
N THR A 70 4.16 10.14 1.06
CA THR A 70 2.92 10.82 1.47
C THR A 70 2.94 12.20 0.84
N ASP A 71 1.83 12.91 0.88
CA ASP A 71 1.68 14.24 0.28
C ASP A 71 2.77 15.23 0.73
N LYS A 72 3.28 15.06 1.96
CA LYS A 72 4.29 15.95 2.57
C LYS A 72 5.71 15.41 2.58
N LYS A 73 5.90 14.09 2.76
CA LYS A 73 7.21 13.47 3.01
C LYS A 73 7.47 12.34 2.02
N LYS A 74 8.67 12.31 1.45
CA LYS A 74 9.15 11.27 0.53
C LYS A 74 10.41 10.63 1.11
N LEU A 75 10.44 9.31 1.14
CA LEU A 75 11.58 8.50 1.56
C LEU A 75 11.97 7.59 0.40
N SER A 76 13.28 7.42 0.18
CA SER A 76 13.80 6.47 -0.79
C SER A 76 15.02 5.76 -0.24
N THR A 77 15.13 4.47 -0.50
CA THR A 77 16.30 3.67 -0.16
C THR A 77 16.62 2.71 -1.29
N LEU A 78 17.90 2.52 -1.55
CA LEU A 78 18.40 1.51 -2.46
C LEU A 78 18.88 0.33 -1.61
N VAL A 79 18.33 -0.85 -1.87
CA VAL A 79 18.64 -2.08 -1.14
C VAL A 79 19.51 -2.94 -2.04
N ALA A 80 20.71 -3.25 -1.56
CA ALA A 80 21.62 -4.17 -2.23
C ALA A 80 21.04 -5.59 -2.21
N PRO A 81 21.31 -6.41 -3.24
CA PRO A 81 20.77 -7.77 -3.33
C PRO A 81 21.23 -8.65 -2.16
N ALA A 82 22.47 -8.51 -1.70
CA ALA A 82 23.02 -9.25 -0.56
C ALA A 82 22.26 -9.04 0.76
N ALA A 83 21.60 -7.89 0.95
CA ALA A 83 20.84 -7.58 2.16
C ALA A 83 19.31 -7.60 1.92
N LEU A 84 18.87 -8.14 0.78
CA LEU A 84 17.47 -8.10 0.39
C LEU A 84 16.59 -8.95 1.30
N ASP A 85 17.05 -10.15 1.66
CA ASP A 85 16.24 -11.08 2.45
C ASP A 85 16.01 -10.58 3.88
N GLU A 86 17.07 -10.08 4.53
CA GLU A 86 16.97 -9.43 5.83
C GLU A 86 16.08 -8.19 5.79
N PHE A 87 16.20 -7.38 4.72
CA PHE A 87 15.34 -6.23 4.52
C PHE A 87 13.87 -6.63 4.36
N LEU A 88 13.57 -7.67 3.59
CA LEU A 88 12.21 -8.19 3.36
C LEU A 88 11.60 -8.73 4.65
N ALA A 89 12.35 -9.50 5.46
CA ALA A 89 11.87 -10.00 6.75
C ALA A 89 11.46 -8.87 7.69
N ARG A 90 12.33 -7.86 7.85
CA ARG A 90 12.05 -6.69 8.70
C ARG A 90 10.93 -5.81 8.13
N TYR A 91 10.89 -5.64 6.82
CA TYR A 91 9.86 -4.88 6.12
C TYR A 91 8.48 -5.53 6.23
N HIS A 92 8.41 -6.86 6.08
CA HIS A 92 7.19 -7.63 6.25
C HIS A 92 6.64 -7.53 7.68
N GLY A 93 7.49 -7.70 8.70
CA GLY A 93 7.10 -7.53 10.10
C GLY A 93 6.55 -6.11 10.39
N LEU A 94 7.17 -5.09 9.81
CA LEU A 94 6.69 -3.72 9.92
C LEU A 94 5.29 -3.54 9.28
N LEU A 95 5.06 -4.05 8.08
CA LEU A 95 3.76 -3.95 7.41
C LEU A 95 2.64 -4.65 8.21
N LEU A 96 2.89 -5.86 8.70
CA LEU A 96 1.93 -6.59 9.53
C LEU A 96 1.53 -5.79 10.77
N SER A 97 2.51 -5.18 11.46
CA SER A 97 2.25 -4.35 12.64
C SER A 97 1.52 -3.04 12.33
N SER A 98 1.73 -2.48 11.13
CA SER A 98 1.23 -1.16 10.75
C SER A 98 -0.18 -1.19 10.15
N VAL A 99 -0.55 -2.30 9.49
CA VAL A 99 -1.78 -2.42 8.67
C VAL A 99 -2.91 -3.21 9.38
N ASP A 100 -2.82 -3.41 10.70
CA ASP A 100 -3.81 -4.15 11.51
C ASP A 100 -5.24 -3.55 11.49
N SER A 101 -5.39 -2.26 11.13
CA SER A 101 -6.68 -1.56 11.11
C SER A 101 -7.65 -2.07 10.05
N ILE A 102 -7.17 -2.70 8.95
CA ILE A 102 -8.03 -3.16 7.85
C ILE A 102 -9.02 -4.24 8.34
N ARG A 103 -8.56 -5.20 9.14
CA ARG A 103 -9.41 -6.31 9.63
C ARG A 103 -10.43 -5.85 10.67
N LYS A 104 -10.07 -4.84 11.49
CA LYS A 104 -10.96 -4.27 12.51
C LYS A 104 -12.03 -3.37 11.88
N SER A 105 -11.66 -2.58 10.87
CA SER A 105 -12.57 -1.69 10.14
C SER A 105 -13.67 -2.47 9.40
N ASP A 106 -13.33 -3.55 8.71
CA ASP A 106 -14.33 -4.36 8.00
C ASP A 106 -15.30 -5.03 8.96
N ARG A 107 -14.80 -5.53 10.10
CA ARG A 107 -15.66 -6.09 11.16
C ARG A 107 -16.60 -5.01 11.71
N LEU A 108 -16.12 -3.78 11.93
CA LEU A 108 -16.95 -2.66 12.40
C LEU A 108 -17.97 -2.20 11.35
N ARG A 109 -17.59 -2.11 10.07
CA ARG A 109 -18.50 -1.80 8.96
C ARG A 109 -19.60 -2.85 8.82
N ARG A 110 -19.25 -4.14 8.89
CA ARG A 110 -20.22 -5.24 8.88
C ARG A 110 -21.18 -5.17 10.08
N LYS A 111 -20.67 -4.92 11.29
CA LYS A 111 -21.49 -4.72 12.49
C LYS A 111 -22.46 -3.53 12.36
N LYS A 112 -21.99 -2.37 11.87
CA LYS A 112 -22.85 -1.19 11.64
C LYS A 112 -23.96 -1.47 10.63
N LYS A 113 -23.63 -2.14 9.50
CA LYS A 113 -24.63 -2.57 8.51
C LYS A 113 -25.67 -3.53 9.11
N ALA A 114 -25.25 -4.49 9.92
CA ALA A 114 -26.16 -5.42 10.58
C ALA A 114 -27.10 -4.72 11.59
N ILE A 115 -26.60 -3.75 12.35
CA ILE A 115 -27.42 -2.96 13.29
C ILE A 115 -28.46 -2.12 12.53
N MET A 116 -28.06 -1.46 11.44
CA MET A 116 -28.99 -0.67 10.62
C MET A 116 -30.04 -1.55 9.93
N ALA A 117 -29.67 -2.73 9.44
CA ALA A 117 -30.60 -3.70 8.86
C ALA A 117 -31.62 -4.18 9.90
N LYS A 118 -31.17 -4.54 11.11
CA LYS A 118 -32.06 -4.93 12.22
C LYS A 118 -33.00 -3.79 12.64
N LYS A 119 -32.50 -2.54 12.71
CA LYS A 119 -33.34 -1.37 13.03
C LYS A 119 -34.41 -1.13 11.96
N LYS A 120 -34.06 -1.28 10.67
CA LYS A 120 -35.01 -1.16 9.56
C LYS A 120 -36.06 -2.27 9.57
N GLN A 121 -35.68 -3.50 9.86
CA GLN A 121 -36.62 -4.62 10.01
C GLN A 121 -37.55 -4.45 11.20
N LYS A 122 -37.05 -3.99 12.35
CA LYS A 122 -37.88 -3.74 13.54
C LYS A 122 -38.86 -2.59 13.32
N ALA A 123 -38.46 -1.54 12.59
CA ALA A 123 -39.36 -0.46 12.20
C ALA A 123 -40.43 -0.92 11.19
N ALA A 124 -40.07 -1.75 10.21
CA ALA A 124 -41.03 -2.33 9.27
C ALA A 124 -42.02 -3.28 9.94
N GLN A 125 -41.56 -4.10 10.90
CA GLN A 125 -42.42 -4.97 11.68
C GLN A 125 -43.35 -4.18 12.62
N ALA A 126 -42.87 -3.11 13.24
CA ALA A 126 -43.71 -2.23 14.06
C ALA A 126 -44.78 -1.50 13.22
N ALA A 127 -44.43 -1.05 12.01
CA ALA A 127 -45.38 -0.44 11.09
C ALA A 127 -46.43 -1.45 10.59
N ALA A 128 -46.02 -2.68 10.28
CA ALA A 128 -46.94 -3.74 9.87
C ALA A 128 -47.87 -4.17 11.02
N ALA A 129 -47.36 -4.27 12.25
CA ALA A 129 -48.17 -4.58 13.43
C ALA A 129 -49.15 -3.46 13.77
N ALA A 130 -48.76 -2.19 13.63
CA ALA A 130 -49.66 -1.05 13.82
C ALA A 130 -50.76 -1.01 12.74
N ALA A 131 -50.43 -1.33 11.48
CA ALA A 131 -51.42 -1.44 10.41
C ALA A 131 -52.40 -2.61 10.63
N ALA A 132 -51.93 -3.74 11.15
CA ALA A 132 -52.76 -4.89 11.49
C ALA A 132 -53.67 -4.63 12.71
N ALA A 133 -53.21 -3.85 13.69
CA ALA A 133 -54.03 -3.44 14.83
C ALA A 133 -55.13 -2.45 14.42
N ALA A 134 -54.82 -1.52 13.50
CA ALA A 134 -55.80 -0.58 12.96
C ALA A 134 -56.89 -1.25 12.10
N SER A 135 -56.56 -2.34 11.40
CA SER A 135 -57.57 -3.12 10.67
C SER A 135 -58.41 -4.03 11.56
N ALA A 136 -57.90 -4.45 12.73
CA ALA A 136 -58.67 -5.23 13.71
C ALA A 136 -59.70 -4.38 14.46
N SER A 137 -59.38 -3.12 14.80
CA SER A 137 -60.30 -2.20 15.49
C SER A 137 -61.46 -1.69 14.64
N ALA A 138 -61.43 -1.88 13.32
CA ALA A 138 -62.53 -1.53 12.41
C ALA A 138 -63.59 -2.64 12.27
N SER A 139 -63.42 -3.79 12.93
CA SER A 139 -64.27 -4.98 12.74
C SER A 139 -65.16 -5.37 13.93
N ALA A 140 -65.26 -4.55 14.98
CA ALA A 140 -66.16 -4.84 16.11
C ALA A 140 -67.62 -4.47 15.77
N PRO A 141 -68.55 -5.45 15.64
CA PRO A 141 -69.95 -5.15 15.38
C PRO A 141 -70.62 -4.72 16.69
N VAL A 142 -71.23 -3.55 16.68
CA VAL A 142 -72.16 -3.10 17.73
C VAL A 142 -73.43 -3.95 17.58
N VAL A 143 -73.72 -4.77 18.60
CA VAL A 143 -75.01 -5.48 18.79
C VAL A 143 -75.85 -4.68 19.77
#